data_AF-A0A4S0QNH2-F1
#
_entry.id   AF-A0A4S0QNH2-F1
#
_cell.length_a   1.000
_cell.length_b   1.000
_cell.length_c   1.000
_cell.angle_alpha   90.00
_cell.angle_beta   90.00
_cell.angle_gamma   90.00
#
_symmetry.space_group_name_H-M   'P 1'
#
loop_
_entity.id
_entity.type
_entity.pdbx_description
1 polymer ?
#
loop_
_entity_poly.entity_id
_entity_poly.type
_entity_poly.pdbx_seq_one_letter_code
_entity_poly.pdbx_strand_id
1 'polypeptide(L)'
;DRLGIVAANGRGKSTLRKCLTGELEAASGDITRSRGLRVGHVEQSVPDALLDRTFHQVVADALPPDQADSELWRVDVVLDSLDVPEPMRERAMRALSGGWQRLALIA
;
A
#
# COMPACT_ATOMS: atom_id res chain seq x y z
N ASP A 1 -16.21 -6.12 6.89
CA ASP A 1 -15.61 -7.32 7.51
C ASP A 1 -14.09 -7.25 7.54
N ARG A 2 -13.46 -7.94 8.48
CA ARG A 2 -11.99 -8.11 8.55
C ARG A 2 -11.71 -9.60 8.60
N LEU A 3 -11.00 -10.13 7.61
CA LEU A 3 -10.66 -11.55 7.51
C LEU A 3 -9.14 -11.71 7.58
N GLY A 4 -8.68 -12.65 8.40
CA GLY A 4 -7.27 -13.04 8.48
C GLY A 4 -7.06 -14.44 7.91
N ILE A 5 -6.01 -14.62 7.10
CA ILE A 5 -5.60 -15.93 6.57
C ILE A 5 -4.25 -16.30 7.18
N VAL A 6 -4.22 -17.41 7.92
CA VAL A 6 -3.03 -17.88 8.64
C VAL A 6 -2.71 -19.32 8.25
N ALA A 7 -1.43 -19.58 7.97
CA ALA A 7 -0.90 -20.90 7.64
C ALA A 7 0.64 -20.88 7.82
N ALA A 8 1.31 -22.03 7.79
CA ALA A 8 2.77 -22.09 7.74
C ALA A 8 3.35 -21.55 6.41
N ASN A 9 4.67 -21.32 6.36
CA ASN A 9 5.36 -20.98 5.12
C ASN A 9 5.26 -22.14 4.11
N GLY A 10 5.15 -21.81 2.82
CA GLY A 10 4.98 -22.82 1.76
C GLY A 10 3.57 -23.42 1.61
N ARG A 11 2.58 -22.94 2.37
CA ARG A 11 1.18 -23.43 2.29
C ARG A 11 0.27 -22.63 1.34
N GLY A 12 0.84 -21.86 0.42
CA GLY A 12 0.08 -21.20 -0.64
C GLY A 12 -0.61 -19.88 -0.28
N LYS A 13 -0.32 -19.25 0.87
CA LYS A 13 -0.89 -17.93 1.22
C LYS A 13 -0.60 -16.86 0.17
N SER A 14 0.66 -16.76 -0.26
CA SER A 14 1.06 -15.79 -1.29
C SER A 14 0.45 -16.14 -2.65
N THR A 15 0.30 -17.43 -2.96
CA THR A 15 -0.39 -17.89 -4.17
C THR A 15 -1.86 -17.49 -4.15
N LEU A 16 -2.56 -17.73 -3.04
CA LEU A 16 -3.95 -17.33 -2.86
C LEU A 16 -4.10 -15.80 -2.99
N ARG A 17 -3.22 -15.01 -2.35
CA ARG A 17 -3.18 -13.55 -2.51
C ARG A 17 -3.13 -13.17 -3.99
N LYS A 18 -2.20 -13.75 -4.76
CA LYS A 18 -2.04 -13.47 -6.20
C LYS A 18 -3.30 -13.81 -7.00
N CYS A 19 -3.99 -14.90 -6.67
CA CYS A 19 -5.28 -15.22 -7.30
C CYS A 19 -6.36 -14.19 -6.94
N LEU A 20 -6.42 -13.77 -5.68
CA LEU A 20 -7.37 -12.76 -5.20
C LEU A 20 -7.10 -11.36 -5.76
N THR A 21 -5.84 -10.99 -6.01
CA THR A 21 -5.47 -9.72 -6.66
C THR A 21 -5.61 -9.81 -8.18
N GLY A 22 -5.55 -11.00 -8.76
CA GLY A 22 -5.62 -11.24 -10.21
C GLY A 22 -4.26 -11.30 -10.89
N GLU A 23 -3.17 -11.33 -10.11
CA GLU A 23 -1.80 -11.55 -10.58
C GLU A 23 -1.55 -12.99 -11.05
N LEU A 24 -2.40 -13.94 -10.63
CA LEU A 24 -2.31 -15.36 -10.99
C LEU A 24 -3.71 -15.92 -11.27
N GLU A 25 -3.86 -16.68 -12.34
CA GLU A 25 -5.11 -17.40 -12.63
C GLU A 25 -5.22 -18.65 -11.74
N ALA A 26 -6.43 -18.93 -11.24
CA ALA A 26 -6.67 -20.14 -10.47
C ALA A 26 -6.65 -21.37 -11.40
N ALA A 27 -5.93 -22.42 -11.00
CA ALA A 27 -5.88 -23.66 -11.76
C ALA A 27 -7.25 -24.38 -11.81
N SER A 28 -8.08 -24.19 -10.78
CA SER A 28 -9.46 -24.68 -10.71
C SER A 28 -10.27 -23.89 -9.69
N GLY A 29 -11.61 -23.95 -9.82
CA GLY A 29 -12.56 -23.19 -9.01
C GLY A 29 -12.76 -21.77 -9.50
N ASP A 30 -13.68 -21.04 -8.86
CA ASP A 30 -14.12 -19.72 -9.30
C ASP A 30 -13.86 -18.63 -8.26
N ILE A 31 -13.43 -17.45 -8.72
CA ILE A 31 -13.33 -16.23 -7.90
C ILE A 31 -14.35 -15.23 -8.44
N THR A 32 -15.47 -15.07 -7.72
CA THR A 32 -16.50 -14.09 -8.07
C THR A 32 -16.15 -12.73 -7.49
N ARG A 33 -16.17 -11.68 -8.32
CA ARG A 33 -15.89 -10.29 -7.91
C ARG A 33 -17.12 -9.43 -8.18
N SER A 34 -17.45 -8.55 -7.24
CA SER A 34 -18.49 -7.55 -7.44
C SER A 34 -18.13 -6.59 -8.58
N ARG A 35 -19.12 -6.15 -9.35
CA ARG A 35 -18.92 -5.16 -10.41
C ARG A 35 -18.36 -3.86 -9.82
N GLY A 36 -17.25 -3.38 -10.38
CA GLY A 36 -16.59 -2.15 -9.92
C GLY A 36 -15.69 -2.32 -8.69
N LEU A 37 -15.42 -3.55 -8.24
CA LEU A 37 -14.48 -3.82 -7.15
C LEU A 37 -13.08 -3.27 -7.50
N ARG A 38 -12.55 -2.39 -6.65
CA ARG A 38 -11.15 -1.96 -6.67
C ARG A 38 -10.39 -2.70 -5.57
N VAL A 39 -9.26 -3.29 -5.93
CA VAL A 39 -8.40 -4.02 -5.00
C VAL A 39 -7.12 -3.23 -4.79
N GLY A 40 -6.86 -2.80 -3.56
CA GLY A 40 -5.56 -2.27 -3.15
C GLY A 40 -4.75 -3.38 -2.49
N HIS A 41 -3.45 -3.43 -2.76
CA HIS A 41 -2.54 -4.40 -2.16
C HIS A 41 -1.24 -3.72 -1.72
N VAL A 42 -0.79 -4.05 -0.50
CA VAL A 42 0.46 -3.55 0.08
C VAL A 42 1.48 -4.67 0.09
N GLU A 43 2.59 -4.46 -0.60
CA GLU A 43 3.64 -5.45 -0.66
C GLU A 43 4.25 -5.76 0.72
N GLN A 44 4.75 -6.99 0.85
CA GLN A 44 5.29 -7.46 2.13
C GLN A 44 6.55 -6.68 2.56
N SER A 45 7.31 -6.17 1.60
CA SER A 45 8.52 -5.35 1.79
C SER A 45 8.38 -4.01 1.08
N VAL A 46 8.99 -2.97 1.66
CA VAL A 46 9.12 -1.68 0.98
C VAL A 46 10.06 -1.83 -0.22
N PRO A 47 9.67 -1.41 -1.43
CA PRO A 47 10.56 -1.39 -2.58
C PRO A 47 11.79 -0.51 -2.33
N ASP A 48 12.97 -0.97 -2.75
CA ASP A 48 14.24 -0.24 -2.56
C ASP A 48 14.21 1.18 -3.14
N ALA A 49 13.51 1.36 -4.26
CA ALA A 49 13.35 2.66 -4.93
C ALA A 49 12.64 3.72 -4.06
N LEU A 50 11.91 3.32 -3.03
CA LEU A 50 11.22 4.23 -2.12
C LEU A 50 12.03 4.57 -0.87
N LEU A 51 13.11 3.82 -0.56
CA LEU A 51 13.80 3.90 0.73
C LEU A 51 14.43 5.26 1.01
N ASP A 52 14.87 5.95 -0.03
CA ASP A 52 15.52 7.26 0.09
C ASP A 52 14.54 8.44 -0.10
N ARG A 53 13.26 8.16 -0.38
CA ARG A 53 12.19 9.17 -0.45
C ARG A 53 11.59 9.41 0.92
N THR A 54 11.07 10.62 1.15
CA THR A 54 10.36 10.93 2.40
C THR A 54 8.98 10.27 2.43
N PHE A 55 8.40 10.11 3.64
CA PHE A 55 7.02 9.63 3.77
C PHE A 55 6.07 10.45 2.88
N HIS A 56 6.14 11.77 2.98
CA HIS A 56 5.29 12.68 2.21
C HIS A 56 5.46 12.46 0.71
N GLN A 57 6.70 12.34 0.22
CA GLN A 57 6.99 12.08 -1.20
C GLN A 57 6.39 10.76 -1.70
N VAL A 58 6.44 9.70 -0.88
CA VAL A 58 5.85 8.40 -1.24
C VAL A 58 4.33 8.49 -1.40
N VAL A 59 3.64 9.23 -0.53
CA VAL A 59 2.19 9.43 -0.65
C VAL A 59 1.86 10.36 -1.82
N ALA A 60 2.67 11.39 -2.05
CA ALA A 60 2.50 12.29 -3.18
C ALA A 60 2.63 11.58 -4.53
N ASP A 61 3.43 10.52 -4.64
CA ASP A 61 3.55 9.71 -5.86
C ASP A 61 2.25 8.98 -6.25
N ALA A 62 1.29 8.85 -5.32
CA ALA A 62 -0.02 8.28 -5.62
C ALA A 62 -0.93 9.25 -6.39
N LEU A 63 -0.58 10.54 -6.45
CA LEU A 63 -1.31 11.53 -7.25
C LEU A 63 -1.01 11.35 -8.75
N PRO A 64 -2.02 11.56 -9.63
CA PRO A 64 -1.79 11.62 -11.07
C PRO A 64 -0.76 12.72 -11.41
N PRO A 65 0.24 12.47 -12.28
CA PRO A 65 1.29 13.44 -12.57
C PRO A 65 0.78 14.78 -13.11
N ASP A 66 -0.34 14.78 -13.82
CA ASP A 66 -1.04 15.96 -14.35
C ASP A 66 -1.72 16.81 -13.29
N GLN A 67 -1.89 16.27 -12.08
CA GLN A 67 -2.61 16.89 -10.97
C GLN A 67 -1.72 17.12 -9.75
N ALA A 68 -0.47 16.62 -9.76
CA ALA A 68 0.41 16.65 -8.59
C ALA A 68 0.50 18.05 -7.98
N ASP A 69 0.84 19.07 -8.77
CA ASP A 69 1.02 20.44 -8.27
C ASP A 69 -0.26 21.04 -7.68
N SER A 70 -1.44 20.76 -8.27
CA SER A 70 -2.72 21.31 -7.80
C SER A 70 -3.32 20.54 -6.64
N GLU A 71 -3.00 19.24 -6.49
CA GLU A 71 -3.64 18.33 -5.55
C GLU A 71 -2.74 17.93 -4.38
N LEU A 72 -1.53 18.49 -4.28
CA LEU A 72 -0.59 18.24 -3.17
C LEU A 72 -1.24 18.41 -1.78
N TRP A 73 -2.15 19.36 -1.61
CA TRP A 73 -2.89 19.58 -0.36
C TRP A 73 -3.64 18.34 0.14
N ARG A 74 -4.03 17.41 -0.76
CA ARG A 74 -4.70 16.15 -0.39
C ARG A 74 -3.76 15.21 0.33
N VAL A 75 -2.47 15.27 0.05
CA VAL A 75 -1.46 14.50 0.77
C VAL A 75 -1.50 14.89 2.24
N ASP A 76 -1.43 16.19 2.54
CA ASP A 76 -1.51 16.69 3.91
C ASP A 76 -2.79 16.27 4.62
N VAL A 77 -3.94 16.37 3.94
CA VAL A 77 -5.24 15.94 4.50
C VAL A 77 -5.26 14.43 4.83
N VAL A 78 -4.69 13.59 3.96
CA VAL A 78 -4.58 12.15 4.22
C VAL A 78 -3.66 11.89 5.41
N LEU A 79 -2.48 12.54 5.45
CA LEU A 79 -1.51 12.38 6.53
C LEU A 79 -2.07 12.85 7.88
N ASP A 80 -2.84 13.93 7.89
CA ASP A 80 -3.57 14.41 9.07
C ASP A 80 -4.63 13.40 9.52
N SER A 81 -5.41 12.85 8.58
CA SER A 81 -6.46 11.86 8.89
C SER A 81 -5.93 10.53 9.45
N LEU A 82 -4.64 10.24 9.19
CA LEU A 82 -3.92 9.08 9.68
C LEU A 82 -3.07 9.39 10.92
N ASP A 83 -3.20 10.59 11.49
CA ASP A 83 -2.45 11.07 12.65
C ASP A 83 -0.92 10.97 12.46
N VAL A 84 -0.42 11.19 11.24
CA VAL A 84 1.03 11.14 10.94
C VAL A 84 1.69 12.42 11.47
N PRO A 85 2.59 12.38 12.46
CA PRO A 85 3.23 13.58 12.98
C PRO A 85 4.10 14.28 11.94
N GLU A 86 4.06 15.61 11.90
CA GLU A 86 4.85 16.43 10.97
C GLU A 86 6.34 16.01 10.89
N PRO A 87 7.05 15.77 12.01
CA PRO A 87 8.46 15.36 11.95
C PRO A 87 8.69 13.99 11.31
N MET A 88 7.66 13.14 11.17
CA MET A 88 7.77 11.86 10.47
C MET A 88 7.57 12.00 8.96
N ARG A 89 6.81 13.00 8.51
CA ARG A 89 6.46 13.23 7.09
C ARG A 89 7.71 13.48 6.24
N GLU A 90 8.65 14.23 6.79
CA GLU A 90 9.92 14.60 6.16
C GLU A 90 11.02 13.54 6.28
N ARG A 91 10.79 12.44 7.01
CA ARG A 91 11.82 11.40 7.17
C ARG A 91 11.84 10.47 5.99
N ALA A 92 13.04 10.12 5.55
CA ALA A 92 13.25 9.07 4.57
C ALA A 92 12.66 7.74 5.04
N MET A 93 12.08 6.97 4.13
CA MET A 93 11.45 5.68 4.41
C MET A 93 12.39 4.72 5.16
N ARG A 94 13.69 4.70 4.82
CA ARG A 94 14.69 3.88 5.53
C ARG A 94 14.86 4.20 7.01
N ALA A 95 14.54 5.42 7.43
CA ALA A 95 14.71 5.88 8.81
C ALA A 95 13.44 5.64 9.66
N LEU A 96 12.34 5.21 9.04
CA LEU A 96 11.07 4.93 9.69
C LEU A 96 11.03 3.50 10.25
N SER A 97 10.19 3.29 11.26
CA SER A 97 9.89 1.93 11.71
C SER A 97 9.10 1.19 10.62
N GLY A 98 9.15 -0.15 10.64
CA GLY A 98 8.37 -0.95 9.68
C GLY A 98 6.87 -0.70 9.73
N GLY A 99 6.34 -0.21 10.87
CA GLY A 99 4.94 0.21 10.99
C GLY A 99 4.65 1.48 10.18
N TRP A 100 5.49 2.51 10.33
CA TRP A 100 5.38 3.76 9.58
C TRP A 100 5.62 3.56 8.08
N GLN A 101 6.58 2.71 7.73
CA GLN A 101 6.81 2.31 6.34
C GLN A 101 5.56 1.68 5.71
N ARG A 102 4.88 0.77 6.41
CA ARG A 102 3.63 0.17 5.93
C ARG A 102 2.50 1.18 5.84
N LEU A 103 2.41 2.12 6.77
CA LEU A 103 1.41 3.17 6.73
C LEU A 103 1.58 4.06 5.50
N ALA A 104 2.81 4.44 5.16
CA ALA A 104 3.11 5.22 3.96
C ALA A 104 2.70 4.51 2.65
N LEU A 105 2.74 3.18 2.61
CA LEU A 105 2.30 2.40 1.44
C LEU A 105 0.77 2.24 1.36
N ILE A 106 0.03 2.57 2.42
CA ILE A 106 -1.44 2.46 2.50
C ILE A 106 -2.11 3.82 2.30
N ALA A 107 -1.45 4.89 2.76
CA ALA A 107 -1.89 6.28 2.65
C ALA A 107 -2.03 6.70 1.18
#